data_AF-A0A533RJ02-F1
#
_entry.id   AF-A0A533RJ02-F1
#
_cell.length_a   1.000
_cell.length_b   1.000
_cell.length_c   1.000
_cell.angle_alpha   90.00
_cell.angle_beta   90.00
_cell.angle_gamma   90.00
#
_symmetry.space_group_name_H-M   'P 1'
#
loop_
_entity.id
_entity.type
_entity.pdbx_description
1 polymer ?
#
loop_
_entity_poly.entity_id
_entity_poly.type
_entity_poly.pdbx_seq_one_letter_code
_entity_poly.pdbx_strand_id
1 'polypeptide(L)'
;AMDALVRQGRKVEVLEAYEQVGASVALPAPTLLAVASAAEGLKRHDLAQPAYTRLLREHPGRPEAEKAEFRLAHVLLATGRDADARAVWRDFLARYPESTWREYAEPRLAAIGPAEGTAAPAAETPAPAPAAPPAAGPDGLPAVEHEPSAETGWTF
;
A
#
# COMPACT_ATOMS: atom_id res chain seq x y z
N ALA A 1 -13.47 9.59 17.72
CA ALA A 1 -13.55 8.63 16.61
C ALA A 1 -12.17 8.47 15.98
N MET A 2 -11.75 7.26 15.61
CA MET A 2 -10.39 6.98 15.09
C MET A 2 -10.02 7.84 13.88
N ASP A 3 -10.97 8.13 13.01
CA ASP A 3 -10.79 9.03 11.87
C ASP A 3 -10.21 10.41 12.27
N ALA A 4 -10.67 10.97 13.39
CA ALA A 4 -10.15 12.22 13.91
C ALA A 4 -8.69 12.10 14.36
N LEU A 5 -8.32 10.98 14.99
CA LEU A 5 -6.96 10.70 15.43
C LEU A 5 -6.01 10.52 14.24
N VAL A 6 -6.48 9.83 13.20
CA VAL A 6 -5.76 9.66 11.93
C VAL A 6 -5.46 11.02 11.31
N ARG A 7 -6.48 11.89 11.17
CA ARG A 7 -6.32 13.23 10.60
C ARG A 7 -5.36 14.11 11.41
N GLN A 8 -5.34 13.95 12.73
CA GLN A 8 -4.44 14.68 13.63
C GLN A 8 -3.03 14.06 13.71
N GLY A 9 -2.78 12.92 13.05
CA GLY A 9 -1.48 12.24 13.11
C GLY A 9 -1.16 11.64 14.48
N ARG A 10 -2.17 11.44 15.36
CA ARG A 10 -2.00 10.93 16.73
C ARG A 10 -1.80 9.42 16.71
N LYS A 11 -0.57 9.01 16.37
CA LYS A 11 -0.18 7.61 16.09
C LYS A 11 -0.39 6.67 17.28
N VAL A 12 -0.05 7.07 18.50
CA VAL A 12 -0.19 6.18 19.68
C VAL A 12 -1.67 5.93 19.98
N GLU A 13 -2.45 7.00 20.04
CA GLU A 13 -3.87 6.93 20.43
C GLU A 13 -4.74 6.22 19.39
N VAL A 14 -4.42 6.35 18.10
CA VAL A 14 -5.15 5.56 17.09
C VAL A 14 -4.88 4.07 17.23
N LEU A 15 -3.70 3.67 17.72
CA LEU A 15 -3.40 2.27 18.00
C LEU A 15 -4.10 1.78 19.26
N GLU A 16 -4.11 2.57 20.33
CA GLU A 16 -4.87 2.24 21.54
C GLU A 16 -6.37 2.08 21.22
N ALA A 17 -6.93 3.00 20.42
CA ALA A 17 -8.30 2.90 19.95
C ALA A 17 -8.50 1.67 19.05
N TYR A 18 -7.53 1.33 18.19
CA TYR A 18 -7.60 0.13 17.35
C TYR A 18 -7.60 -1.16 18.18
N GLU A 19 -6.81 -1.23 19.25
CA GLU A 19 -6.75 -2.40 20.14
C GLU A 19 -8.05 -2.60 20.91
N GLN A 20 -8.73 -1.52 21.29
CA GLN A 20 -10.05 -1.58 21.92
C GLN A 20 -11.14 -1.98 20.92
N VAL A 21 -10.94 -1.65 19.65
CA VAL A 21 -11.87 -1.97 18.57
C VAL A 21 -11.63 -3.41 18.12
N GLY A 22 -12.51 -4.32 18.53
CA GLY A 22 -12.45 -5.71 18.13
C GLY A 22 -12.44 -5.91 16.61
N ALA A 23 -11.88 -7.03 16.16
CA ALA A 23 -11.72 -7.37 14.74
C ALA A 23 -13.04 -7.45 13.94
N SER A 24 -14.20 -7.43 14.61
CA SER A 24 -15.54 -7.43 14.02
C SER A 24 -16.03 -6.06 13.55
N VAL A 25 -15.44 -4.96 14.01
CA VAL A 25 -15.89 -3.61 13.66
C VAL A 25 -15.26 -3.19 12.35
N ALA A 26 -16.03 -3.18 11.26
CA ALA A 26 -15.55 -2.75 9.94
C ALA A 26 -14.97 -1.32 10.00
N LEU A 27 -13.76 -1.16 9.48
CA LEU A 27 -13.06 0.13 9.44
C LEU A 27 -12.85 0.57 7.98
N PRO A 28 -12.91 1.88 7.69
CA PRO A 28 -12.58 2.38 6.36
C PRO A 28 -11.14 2.03 5.96
N ALA A 29 -10.92 1.75 4.67
CA ALA A 29 -9.60 1.52 4.09
C ALA A 29 -8.53 2.56 4.50
N PRO A 30 -8.77 3.89 4.43
CA PRO A 30 -7.77 4.88 4.84
C PRO A 30 -7.46 4.81 6.35
N THR A 31 -8.44 4.45 7.19
CA THR A 31 -8.22 4.27 8.63
C THR A 31 -7.36 3.05 8.91
N LEU A 32 -7.65 1.91 8.27
CA LEU A 32 -6.84 0.70 8.41
C LEU A 32 -5.40 0.92 7.93
N LEU A 33 -5.22 1.64 6.82
CA LEU A 33 -3.89 1.96 6.29
C LEU A 33 -3.11 2.86 7.27
N ALA A 34 -3.78 3.85 7.86
CA ALA A 34 -3.18 4.74 8.84
C ALA A 34 -2.78 4.01 10.13
N VAL A 35 -3.66 3.13 10.64
CA VAL A 35 -3.36 2.25 11.78
C VAL A 35 -2.15 1.38 11.49
N ALA A 36 -2.17 0.66 10.36
CA ALA A 36 -1.09 -0.25 10.01
C ALA A 36 0.26 0.49 9.84
N SER A 37 0.24 1.65 9.20
CA SER A 37 1.43 2.49 8.99
C SER A 37 1.94 3.12 10.30
N ALA A 38 1.03 3.49 11.21
CA ALA A 38 1.40 3.98 12.54
C ALA A 38 2.04 2.86 13.37
N ALA A 39 1.46 1.67 13.35
CA ALA A 39 1.99 0.48 14.02
C ALA A 39 3.38 0.10 13.48
N GLU A 40 3.54 0.04 12.15
CA GLU A 40 4.82 -0.22 11.51
C GLU A 40 5.89 0.81 11.92
N GLY A 41 5.55 2.10 11.87
CA GLY A 41 6.47 3.18 12.24
C GLY A 41 6.89 3.14 13.72
N LEU A 42 6.06 2.56 14.58
CA LEU A 42 6.36 2.32 16.01
C LEU A 42 6.94 0.93 16.28
N LYS A 43 7.27 0.15 15.24
CA LYS A 43 7.76 -1.24 15.33
C LYS A 43 6.81 -2.20 16.05
N ARG A 44 5.52 -1.84 16.12
CA ARG A 44 4.45 -2.69 16.64
C ARG A 44 3.98 -3.65 15.55
N HIS A 45 4.85 -4.58 15.17
CA HIS A 45 4.59 -5.55 14.09
C HIS A 45 3.38 -6.46 14.41
N ASP A 46 3.13 -6.69 15.71
CA ASP A 46 1.96 -7.37 16.27
C ASP A 46 0.63 -6.72 15.84
N LEU A 47 0.60 -5.39 15.68
CA LEU A 47 -0.57 -4.66 15.19
C LEU A 47 -0.50 -4.35 13.69
N ALA A 48 0.70 -4.09 13.16
CA ALA A 48 0.88 -3.68 11.78
C ALA A 48 0.46 -4.78 10.80
N GLN A 49 0.93 -6.01 11.03
CA GLN A 49 0.61 -7.15 10.16
C GLN A 49 -0.90 -7.41 10.08
N PRO A 50 -1.65 -7.59 11.19
CA PRO A 50 -3.09 -7.85 11.11
C PRO A 50 -3.87 -6.66 10.54
N ALA A 51 -3.46 -5.41 10.79
CA ALA A 51 -4.13 -4.25 10.20
C ALA A 51 -3.97 -4.20 8.67
N TYR A 52 -2.77 -4.50 8.14
CA TYR A 52 -2.56 -4.63 6.69
C TYR A 52 -3.34 -5.80 6.10
N THR A 53 -3.25 -7.00 6.70
CA THR A 53 -4.00 -8.17 6.23
C THR A 53 -5.50 -7.91 6.22
N ARG A 54 -6.01 -7.23 7.24
CA ARG A 54 -7.41 -6.85 7.36
C ARG A 54 -7.83 -5.90 6.24
N LEU A 55 -7.00 -4.91 5.91
CA LEU A 55 -7.26 -3.99 4.79
C LEU A 55 -7.33 -4.75 3.47
N LEU A 56 -6.37 -5.63 3.19
CA LEU A 56 -6.35 -6.42 1.96
C LEU A 56 -7.57 -7.33 1.82
N ARG A 57 -8.06 -7.87 2.93
CA ARG A 57 -9.25 -8.73 2.97
C ARG A 57 -10.55 -7.96 2.82
N GLU A 58 -10.69 -6.83 3.52
CA GLU A 58 -11.94 -6.06 3.56
C GLU A 58 -12.08 -5.10 2.37
N HIS A 59 -10.96 -4.66 1.79
CA HIS A 59 -10.92 -3.66 0.74
C HIS A 59 -10.01 -4.04 -0.45
N PRO A 60 -10.11 -5.28 -1.01
CA PRO A 60 -9.27 -5.70 -2.13
C PRO A 60 -9.58 -4.85 -3.37
N GLY A 61 -8.60 -4.12 -3.89
CA GLY A 61 -8.75 -3.26 -5.08
C GLY A 61 -8.90 -1.77 -4.79
N ARG A 62 -8.90 -1.36 -3.52
CA ARG A 62 -8.74 0.05 -3.16
C ARG A 62 -7.28 0.50 -3.37
N PRO A 63 -6.99 1.78 -3.70
CA PRO A 63 -5.62 2.30 -3.78
C PRO A 63 -4.83 2.08 -2.49
N GLU A 64 -5.52 2.09 -1.34
CA GLU A 64 -4.92 1.79 -0.05
C GLU A 64 -4.44 0.32 0.07
N ALA A 65 -5.07 -0.60 -0.66
CA ALA A 65 -4.74 -2.03 -0.66
C ALA A 65 -3.43 -2.30 -1.40
N GLU A 66 -3.18 -1.63 -2.51
CA GLU A 66 -1.91 -1.71 -3.23
C GLU A 66 -0.74 -1.35 -2.30
N LYS A 67 -0.83 -0.20 -1.62
CA LYS A 67 0.19 0.22 -0.64
C LYS A 67 0.27 -0.74 0.54
N ALA A 68 -0.85 -1.23 1.05
CA ALA A 68 -0.89 -2.17 2.17
C ALA A 68 -0.17 -3.48 1.83
N GLU A 69 -0.32 -3.99 0.62
CA GLU A 69 0.31 -5.24 0.19
C GLU A 69 1.84 -5.12 0.15
N PHE A 70 2.33 -4.04 -0.44
CA PHE A 70 3.76 -3.72 -0.43
C PHE A 70 4.32 -3.59 0.99
N ARG A 71 3.60 -2.91 1.90
CA ARG A 71 4.05 -2.68 3.29
C ARG A 71 3.93 -3.92 4.17
N LEU A 72 2.96 -4.80 3.90
CA LEU A 72 2.82 -6.08 4.58
C LEU A 72 4.08 -6.93 4.41
N ALA A 73 4.59 -7.04 3.19
CA ALA A 73 5.86 -7.74 2.93
C ALA A 73 7.04 -7.13 3.70
N HIS A 74 7.09 -5.81 3.82
CA HIS A 74 8.12 -5.13 4.60
C HIS A 74 8.03 -5.47 6.10
N VAL A 75 6.81 -5.51 6.66
CA VAL A 75 6.57 -5.94 8.04
C VAL A 75 6.98 -7.41 8.23
N LEU A 76 6.65 -8.28 7.29
CA LEU A 76 7.04 -9.70 7.32
C LEU A 76 8.56 -9.86 7.35
N LEU A 77 9.28 -9.12 6.51
CA LEU A 77 10.74 -9.10 6.49
C LEU A 77 11.31 -8.62 7.84
N ALA A 78 10.75 -7.54 8.41
CA ALA A 78 11.17 -7.02 9.71
C ALA A 78 10.96 -8.03 10.86
N THR A 79 10.03 -8.97 10.70
CA THR A 79 9.78 -10.07 11.64
C THR A 79 10.56 -11.36 11.34
N GLY A 80 11.48 -11.34 10.37
CA GLY A 80 12.28 -12.51 9.96
C GLY A 80 11.51 -13.54 9.14
N ARG A 81 10.34 -13.18 8.59
CA ARG A 81 9.50 -14.04 7.76
C ARG A 81 9.83 -13.84 6.28
N ASP A 82 11.07 -14.09 5.92
CA ASP A 82 11.63 -13.75 4.60
C ASP A 82 10.91 -14.48 3.46
N ALA A 83 10.55 -15.76 3.66
CA ALA A 83 9.81 -16.54 2.68
C ALA A 83 8.42 -15.95 2.40
N ASP A 84 7.71 -15.51 3.44
CA ASP A 84 6.39 -14.90 3.31
C ASP A 84 6.49 -13.51 2.68
N ALA A 85 7.47 -12.69 3.12
CA ALA A 85 7.74 -11.38 2.53
C ALA A 85 8.02 -11.48 1.03
N ARG A 86 8.83 -12.48 0.64
CA ARG A 86 9.13 -12.77 -0.76
C ARG A 86 7.89 -13.14 -1.56
N ALA A 87 7.04 -14.02 -1.03
CA ALA A 87 5.80 -14.40 -1.69
C ALA A 87 4.90 -13.18 -1.92
N VAL A 88 4.70 -12.36 -0.88
CA VAL A 88 3.87 -11.15 -0.98
C VAL A 88 4.45 -10.13 -1.96
N TRP A 89 5.76 -9.85 -1.96
CA TRP A 89 6.34 -8.93 -2.95
C TRP A 89 6.28 -9.46 -4.38
N ARG A 90 6.49 -10.77 -4.58
CA ARG A 90 6.34 -11.38 -5.90
C ARG A 90 4.91 -11.24 -6.42
N ASP A 91 3.93 -11.55 -5.58
CA ASP A 91 2.51 -11.49 -5.94
C ASP A 91 2.07 -10.04 -6.18
N PHE A 92 2.56 -9.10 -5.36
CA PHE A 92 2.39 -7.67 -5.56
C PHE A 92 2.93 -7.21 -6.92
N LEU A 93 4.17 -7.58 -7.29
CA LEU A 93 4.76 -7.22 -8.58
C LEU A 93 4.04 -7.88 -9.77
N ALA A 94 3.43 -9.04 -9.58
CA ALA A 94 2.60 -9.66 -10.62
C ALA A 94 1.24 -8.96 -10.75
N ARG A 95 0.65 -8.56 -9.62
CA ARG A 95 -0.70 -7.97 -9.55
C ARG A 95 -0.75 -6.49 -9.94
N TYR A 96 0.30 -5.74 -9.61
CA TYR A 96 0.37 -4.30 -9.89
C TYR A 96 1.60 -3.97 -10.76
N PRO A 97 1.53 -4.26 -12.07
CA PRO A 97 2.58 -3.95 -13.05
C PRO A 97 2.87 -2.46 -13.21
N GLU A 98 1.90 -1.59 -12.93
CA GLU A 98 2.00 -0.13 -13.09
C GLU A 98 2.12 0.61 -11.74
N SER A 99 2.31 -0.11 -10.64
CA SER A 99 2.40 0.53 -9.32
C SER A 99 3.68 1.34 -9.16
N THR A 100 3.57 2.52 -8.57
CA THR A 100 4.72 3.34 -8.16
C THR A 100 5.55 2.66 -7.05
N TRP A 101 4.97 1.68 -6.33
CA TRP A 101 5.70 0.96 -5.27
C TRP A 101 6.62 -0.14 -5.81
N ARG A 102 6.54 -0.47 -7.10
CA ARG A 102 7.38 -1.51 -7.74
C ARG A 102 8.86 -1.22 -7.61
N GLU A 103 9.26 0.02 -7.89
CA GLU A 103 10.65 0.47 -7.82
C GLU A 103 11.26 0.26 -6.42
N TYR A 104 10.41 0.17 -5.38
CA TYR A 104 10.82 -0.12 -4.02
C TYR A 104 10.67 -1.59 -3.62
N ALA A 105 9.83 -2.36 -4.30
CA ALA A 105 9.57 -3.77 -4.03
C ALA A 105 10.59 -4.68 -4.74
N GLU A 106 10.93 -4.38 -5.99
CA GLU A 106 11.90 -5.12 -6.81
C GLU A 106 13.27 -5.28 -6.14
N PRO A 107 13.96 -4.21 -5.68
CA PRO A 107 15.26 -4.37 -5.04
C PRO A 107 15.18 -5.13 -3.72
N ARG A 108 14.06 -5.02 -2.98
CA ARG A 108 13.86 -5.76 -1.73
C ARG A 108 13.63 -7.26 -1.98
N LEU A 109 12.86 -7.60 -3.00
CA LEU A 109 12.66 -8.99 -3.41
C LEU A 109 13.99 -9.62 -3.87
N ALA A 110 14.79 -8.88 -4.64
CA ALA A 110 16.11 -9.31 -5.06
C ALA A 110 17.06 -9.54 -3.87
N ALA A 111 16.99 -8.70 -2.83
CA ALA A 111 17.83 -8.82 -1.64
C ALA A 111 17.55 -10.08 -0.80
N ILE A 112 16.34 -10.63 -0.83
CA ILE A 112 16.01 -11.91 -0.16
C ILE A 112 16.69 -13.10 -0.88
N GLY A 113 17.11 -12.93 -2.14
CA GLY A 113 17.72 -13.98 -2.96
C GLY A 113 16.71 -15.03 -3.43
N PRO A 114 17.07 -15.97 -4.34
CA PRO A 114 16.21 -17.08 -4.74
C PRO A 114 16.03 -18.11 -3.62
N ALA A 115 14.79 -18.54 -3.37
CA ALA A 115 14.52 -19.67 -2.51
C ALA A 115 15.00 -20.89 -3.30
N GLU A 116 16.04 -21.56 -2.81
CA GLU A 116 16.57 -22.73 -3.48
C GLU A 116 15.45 -23.76 -3.69
N GLY A 117 15.19 -24.09 -4.94
CA GLY A 117 14.35 -25.21 -5.34
C GLY A 117 12.85 -24.93 -5.39
N THR A 118 12.30 -24.96 -6.61
CA THR A 118 10.87 -25.11 -6.95
C THR A 118 9.90 -23.99 -6.54
N ALA A 119 9.90 -22.89 -7.31
CA ALA A 119 8.71 -22.05 -7.45
C ALA A 119 7.92 -22.48 -8.70
N ALA A 120 7.07 -23.50 -8.55
CA ALA A 120 5.96 -23.78 -9.46
C ALA A 120 4.75 -22.91 -9.08
N PRO A 121 3.80 -22.65 -10.01
CA PRO A 121 2.93 -21.48 -9.93
C PRO A 121 1.72 -21.74 -9.03
N ALA A 122 1.53 -20.88 -8.04
CA ALA A 122 0.22 -20.54 -7.52
C ALA A 122 0.03 -19.08 -7.93
N ALA A 123 -0.64 -18.69 -9.03
CA ALA A 123 -1.81 -19.27 -9.69
C ALA A 123 -2.97 -19.55 -8.73
N GLU A 124 -3.21 -18.59 -7.84
CA GLU A 124 -4.59 -18.15 -7.65
C GLU A 124 -4.65 -16.80 -8.36
N THR A 125 -5.27 -16.77 -9.54
CA THR A 125 -5.39 -15.58 -10.39
C THR A 125 -5.94 -14.45 -9.51
N PRO A 126 -5.16 -13.42 -9.18
CA PRO A 126 -5.77 -12.30 -8.52
C PRO A 126 -6.76 -11.69 -9.51
N ALA A 127 -7.98 -11.45 -9.03
CA ALA A 127 -9.02 -10.79 -9.82
C ALA A 127 -8.40 -9.59 -10.56
N PRO A 128 -8.76 -9.36 -11.84
CA PRO A 128 -8.16 -8.30 -12.63
C PRO A 128 -8.24 -6.99 -11.83
N ALA A 129 -7.09 -6.34 -11.65
CA ALA A 129 -7.05 -5.03 -11.01
C ALA A 129 -8.11 -4.15 -11.69
N PRO A 130 -8.98 -3.43 -10.95
CA PRO A 130 -9.79 -2.40 -11.57
C PRO A 130 -8.80 -1.42 -12.22
N ALA A 131 -9.02 -1.11 -13.51
CA ALA A 131 -8.17 -0.22 -14.28
C ALA A 131 -7.81 1.02 -13.46
N ALA A 132 -6.52 1.13 -13.11
CA ALA A 132 -6.04 2.21 -12.28
C ALA A 132 -6.20 3.55 -13.04
N PRO A 133 -6.75 4.61 -12.42
CA PRO A 133 -6.58 5.94 -12.96
C PRO A 133 -5.09 6.32 -12.96
N PRO A 134 -4.63 7.18 -13.88
CA PRO A 134 -3.22 7.55 -13.97
C PRO A 134 -2.72 8.12 -12.64
N ALA A 135 -1.54 7.67 -12.23
CA ALA A 135 -0.88 8.07 -11.00
C ALA A 135 -0.73 9.60 -10.91
N ALA A 136 -1.29 10.19 -9.85
CA ALA A 136 -0.84 11.49 -9.39
C ALA A 136 0.58 11.32 -8.85
N GLY A 137 1.56 11.94 -9.52
CA GLY A 137 2.97 11.87 -9.16
C GLY A 137 3.25 12.39 -7.74
N PRO A 138 4.44 12.06 -7.18
CA PRO A 138 4.79 12.46 -5.83
C PRO A 138 5.29 13.91 -5.81
N ASP A 139 4.46 14.88 -6.20
CA ASP A 139 4.77 16.28 -5.98
C ASP A 139 3.48 17.08 -5.74
N GLY A 140 3.30 17.49 -4.49
CA GLY A 140 2.45 18.61 -4.16
C GLY A 140 3.09 19.91 -4.64
N LEU A 141 2.99 20.17 -5.94
CA LEU A 141 3.29 21.46 -6.54
C LEU A 141 2.12 21.84 -7.46
N PRO A 142 1.54 23.04 -7.33
CA PRO A 142 0.51 23.47 -8.27
C PRO A 142 1.12 23.57 -9.67
N ALA A 143 0.46 22.98 -10.66
CA ALA A 143 0.76 23.23 -12.06
C ALA A 143 0.56 24.74 -12.30
N VAL A 144 1.67 25.46 -12.43
CA VAL A 144 1.67 26.77 -13.08
C VAL A 144 1.22 26.54 -14.51
N GLU A 145 0.05 27.05 -14.87
CA GLU A 145 -0.42 27.14 -16.24
C GLU A 145 0.62 27.92 -17.04
N HIS A 146 1.41 27.20 -17.84
CA HIS A 146 2.11 27.80 -18.97
C HIS A 146 1.07 28.02 -20.07
N GLU A 147 0.55 29.24 -20.17
CA GLU A 147 -0.14 29.72 -21.36
C GLU A 147 0.74 29.47 -22.61
N PRO A 148 0.23 28.79 -23.65
CA PRO A 148 0.93 28.72 -24.91
C PRO A 148 0.70 30.02 -25.72
N SER A 149 1.78 30.76 -25.96
CA SER A 149 1.82 31.67 -27.12
C SER A 149 1.84 30.86 -28.41
N ALA A 150 0.80 31.03 -29.23
CA ALA A 150 0.83 31.00 -30.69
C ALA A 150 -0.53 31.56 -31.16
N GLU A 151 -0.63 32.85 -31.48
CA GLU A 151 -0.44 33.41 -32.82
C GLU A 151 -1.43 32.90 -33.90
N THR A 152 -2.07 33.90 -34.53
CA THR A 152 -2.63 33.96 -35.91
C THR A 152 -4.13 33.72 -36.13
N GLY A 153 -4.81 34.76 -36.64
CA GLY A 153 -5.98 34.58 -37.55
C GLY A 153 -7.08 35.64 -37.44
N TRP A 154 -7.12 36.56 -38.41
CA TRP A 154 -8.15 37.60 -38.62
C TRP A 154 -9.58 37.07 -38.89
N THR A 155 -10.61 37.79 -38.44
CA THR A 155 -11.84 38.31 -39.13
C THR A 155 -12.82 38.79 -38.02
N PHE A 156 -13.61 39.87 -38.10
CA PHE A 156 -14.26 40.61 -39.19
C PHE A 156 -14.37 42.10 -38.83
#